data_AF-A0A6N7KYW1-F1
#
_entry.id   AF-A0A6N7KYW1-F1
#
_cell.length_a   1.000
_cell.length_b   1.000
_cell.length_c   1.000
_cell.angle_alpha   90.00
_cell.angle_beta   90.00
_cell.angle_gamma   90.00
#
_symmetry.space_group_name_H-M   'P 1'
#
loop_
_entity.id
_entity.type
_entity.pdbx_description
1 polymer ?
#
loop_
_entity_poly.entity_id
_entity_poly.type
_entity_poly.pdbx_seq_one_letter_code
_entity_poly.pdbx_strand_id
1 'polypeptide(L)'
;MADKPPDFDAIAGELYVLAPQGFTAARNDRADKLKETDPQLAKQVRALRRPTLAAWAANILTHRHHDLVGRLLELGQALRDAQEHLAGEQLRVLAEQRRELVRALTGQAERDAAAAGHPLGAEAVAGLDRTLSAALADPDAARALAEGRLTAALEPPIWPVAPAEVETGQGAGATTDGPRRAAGRRAPGTAAKPGKQERSTDRAEADRRHRRERDQAREAVAAAKRTEREAARHAAEAEQALRDARSARRRAGDEVERARAALARAREHEADAQEDLAQAGEQVRAAEDAARTAHDQASRAGEAVQQAAARLRELEAAGRGG
;
A
#
# COMPACT_ATOMS: atom_id res chain seq x y z
N MET A 1 -12.48 -5.52 29.86
CA MET A 1 -12.86 -5.74 28.45
C MET A 1 -12.93 -7.23 28.26
N ALA A 2 -14.13 -7.78 28.08
CA ALA A 2 -14.33 -9.22 27.96
C ALA A 2 -13.64 -9.70 26.68
N ASP A 3 -12.76 -10.69 26.83
CA ASP A 3 -12.10 -11.41 25.75
C ASP A 3 -13.19 -12.06 24.90
N LYS A 4 -13.52 -11.44 23.75
CA LYS A 4 -14.44 -12.03 22.78
C LYS A 4 -13.76 -13.31 22.30
N PRO A 5 -14.39 -14.49 22.37
CA PRO A 5 -13.78 -15.72 21.88
C PRO A 5 -13.30 -15.47 20.43
N PRO A 6 -12.09 -15.92 20.08
CA PRO A 6 -11.49 -15.59 18.80
C PRO A 6 -12.42 -16.02 17.68
N ASP A 7 -12.85 -15.03 16.90
CA ASP A 7 -13.69 -15.24 15.72
C ASP A 7 -12.89 -15.99 14.65
N PHE A 8 -13.57 -16.66 13.71
CA PHE A 8 -12.96 -17.42 12.63
C PHE A 8 -11.87 -16.63 11.89
N ASP A 9 -12.13 -15.34 11.63
CA ASP A 9 -11.21 -14.45 10.92
C ASP A 9 -9.89 -14.22 11.69
N ALA A 10 -9.95 -14.10 13.02
CA ALA A 10 -8.76 -13.94 13.85
C ALA A 10 -7.90 -15.22 13.81
N ILE A 11 -8.54 -16.37 13.94
CA ILE A 11 -7.86 -17.67 13.88
C ILE A 11 -7.26 -17.92 12.49
N ALA A 12 -8.01 -17.62 11.44
CA ALA A 12 -7.52 -17.75 10.08
C ALA A 12 -6.33 -16.80 9.83
N GLY A 13 -6.38 -15.56 10.32
CA GLY A 13 -5.27 -14.61 10.21
C GLY A 13 -3.98 -15.11 10.85
N GLU A 14 -4.06 -15.61 12.08
CA GLU A 14 -2.91 -16.24 12.77
C GLU A 14 -2.33 -17.40 11.95
N LEU A 15 -3.19 -18.27 11.41
CA LEU A 15 -2.75 -19.42 10.63
C LEU A 15 -2.13 -19.02 9.29
N TYR A 16 -2.68 -18.03 8.58
CA TYR A 16 -2.21 -17.64 7.26
C TYR A 16 -0.93 -16.78 7.27
N VAL A 17 -0.47 -16.32 8.44
CA VAL A 17 0.86 -15.72 8.61
C VAL A 17 1.95 -16.78 8.82
N LEU A 18 1.59 -17.99 9.27
CA LEU A 18 2.54 -19.09 9.43
C LEU A 18 3.02 -19.62 8.08
N ALA A 19 4.30 -19.99 8.03
CA ALA A 19 4.89 -20.57 6.83
C ALA A 19 4.10 -21.81 6.35
N PRO A 20 3.98 -22.03 5.02
CA PRO A 20 3.17 -23.12 4.47
C PRO A 20 3.52 -24.50 5.04
N GLN A 21 4.78 -24.74 5.41
CA GLN A 21 5.26 -25.99 6.01
C GLN A 21 4.68 -26.23 7.41
N GLY A 22 4.52 -25.17 8.22
CA GLY A 22 3.94 -25.23 9.56
C GLY A 22 2.42 -25.12 9.60
N PHE A 23 1.80 -24.63 8.53
CA PHE A 23 0.37 -24.34 8.44
C PHE A 23 -0.52 -25.54 8.82
N THR A 24 -0.29 -26.71 8.22
CA THR A 24 -1.16 -27.88 8.42
C THR A 24 -1.13 -28.38 9.86
N ALA A 25 0.04 -28.37 10.49
CA ALA A 25 0.20 -28.78 11.88
C ALA A 25 -0.52 -27.81 12.83
N ALA A 26 -0.30 -26.51 12.65
CA ALA A 26 -0.95 -25.48 13.45
C ALA A 26 -2.47 -25.46 13.27
N ARG A 27 -2.96 -25.62 12.03
CA ARG A 27 -4.40 -25.71 11.72
C ARG A 27 -5.06 -26.88 12.45
N ASN A 28 -4.41 -28.05 12.44
CA ASN A 28 -4.95 -29.24 13.09
C ASN A 28 -4.97 -29.07 14.61
N ASP A 29 -3.87 -28.59 15.22
CA ASP A 29 -3.81 -28.32 16.67
C ASP A 29 -4.87 -27.30 17.11
N ARG A 30 -5.04 -26.21 16.35
CA ARG A 30 -6.05 -25.19 16.65
C ARG A 30 -7.47 -25.75 16.55
N ALA A 31 -7.76 -26.55 15.53
CA ALA A 31 -9.06 -27.18 15.40
C ALA A 31 -9.34 -28.24 16.47
N ASP A 32 -8.32 -28.96 16.93
CA ASP A 32 -8.46 -29.94 18.01
C ASP A 32 -8.77 -29.25 19.35
N LYS A 33 -8.13 -28.12 19.64
CA LYS A 33 -8.44 -27.28 20.81
C LYS A 33 -9.85 -26.70 20.80
N LEU A 34 -10.39 -26.42 19.61
CA LEU A 34 -11.75 -25.90 19.43
C LEU A 34 -12.83 -26.98 19.46
N LYS A 35 -12.46 -28.26 19.32
CA LYS A 35 -13.42 -29.36 19.18
C LYS A 35 -14.39 -29.50 20.36
N GLU A 36 -13.91 -29.23 21.57
CA GLU A 36 -14.69 -29.31 22.82
C GLU A 36 -15.49 -28.03 23.11
N THR A 37 -15.12 -26.89 22.50
CA THR A 37 -15.70 -25.57 22.82
C THR A 37 -16.61 -25.03 21.72
N ASP A 38 -16.19 -25.15 20.46
CA ASP A 38 -16.97 -24.78 19.28
C ASP A 38 -16.70 -25.75 18.11
N PRO A 39 -17.51 -26.82 17.99
CA PRO A 39 -17.37 -27.82 16.93
C PRO A 39 -17.58 -27.26 15.51
N GLN A 40 -18.38 -26.20 15.35
CA GLN A 40 -18.63 -25.58 14.03
C GLN A 40 -17.40 -24.79 13.59
N LEU A 41 -16.85 -23.97 14.48
CA LEU A 41 -15.61 -23.22 14.24
C LEU A 41 -14.44 -24.18 13.98
N ALA A 42 -14.33 -25.27 14.75
CA ALA A 42 -13.32 -26.31 14.52
C ALA A 42 -13.41 -26.92 13.11
N LYS A 43 -14.62 -27.16 12.59
CA LYS A 43 -14.86 -27.66 11.23
C LYS A 43 -14.43 -26.65 10.18
N GLN A 44 -14.74 -25.36 10.38
CA GLN A 44 -14.33 -24.28 9.49
C GLN A 44 -12.79 -24.14 9.45
N VAL A 45 -12.13 -24.16 10.60
CA VAL A 45 -10.66 -24.11 10.70
C VAL A 45 -10.02 -25.32 10.00
N ARG A 46 -10.57 -26.53 10.18
CA ARG A 46 -10.11 -27.74 9.47
C ARG A 46 -10.25 -27.66 7.95
N ALA A 47 -11.24 -26.91 7.45
CA ALA A 47 -11.47 -26.72 6.03
C ALA A 47 -10.47 -25.75 5.38
N LEU A 48 -9.71 -24.97 6.16
CA LEU A 48 -8.70 -24.06 5.63
C LEU A 48 -7.63 -24.82 4.84
N ARG A 49 -7.38 -24.36 3.61
CA ARG A 49 -6.39 -24.96 2.72
C ARG A 49 -5.03 -24.29 2.93
N ARG A 50 -3.98 -25.10 2.80
CA ARG A 50 -2.59 -24.63 2.84
C ARG A 50 -2.35 -23.61 1.71
N PRO A 51 -1.82 -22.41 2.00
CA PRO A 51 -1.49 -21.43 0.97
C PRO A 51 -0.28 -21.88 0.14
N THR A 52 -0.23 -21.45 -1.12
CA THR A 52 1.03 -21.46 -1.90
C THR A 52 2.00 -20.43 -1.34
N LEU A 53 3.29 -20.51 -1.71
CA LEU A 53 4.30 -19.58 -1.19
C LEU A 53 4.03 -18.12 -1.59
N ALA A 54 3.55 -17.89 -2.82
CA ALA A 54 3.13 -16.57 -3.30
C ALA A 54 1.90 -16.04 -2.54
N ALA A 55 0.91 -16.90 -2.29
CA ALA A 55 -0.30 -16.52 -1.56
C ALA A 55 0.00 -16.23 -0.08
N TRP A 56 0.90 -17.01 0.52
CA TRP A 56 1.40 -16.78 1.88
C TRP A 56 2.10 -15.41 1.98
N ALA A 57 2.97 -15.07 1.02
CA ALA A 57 3.62 -13.77 0.98
C ALA A 57 2.62 -12.60 0.90
N ALA A 58 1.55 -12.74 0.11
CA ALA A 58 0.47 -11.76 0.04
C ALA A 58 -0.35 -11.67 1.35
N ASN A 59 -0.60 -12.80 2.01
CA ASN A 59 -1.28 -12.82 3.30
C ASN A 59 -0.44 -12.13 4.38
N ILE A 60 0.88 -12.37 4.41
CA ILE A 60 1.79 -11.69 5.34
C ILE A 60 1.72 -10.17 5.16
N LEU A 61 1.78 -9.68 3.91
CA LEU A 61 1.66 -8.25 3.62
C LEU A 61 0.35 -7.67 4.19
N THR A 62 -0.76 -8.39 4.03
CA THR A 62 -2.07 -7.94 4.51
C THR A 62 -2.13 -7.85 6.03
N HIS A 63 -1.59 -8.86 6.72
CA HIS A 63 -1.63 -8.93 8.19
C HIS A 63 -0.59 -8.04 8.88
N ARG A 64 0.61 -7.85 8.29
CA ARG A 64 1.71 -7.08 8.90
C ARG A 64 1.82 -5.65 8.38
N HIS A 65 1.35 -5.41 7.17
CA HIS A 65 1.50 -4.14 6.44
C HIS A 65 0.16 -3.66 5.86
N HIS A 66 -0.90 -3.71 6.68
CA HIS A 66 -2.25 -3.27 6.33
C HIS A 66 -2.28 -1.90 5.66
N ASP A 67 -1.46 -0.94 6.13
CA ASP A 67 -1.34 0.39 5.53
C ASP A 67 -0.84 0.37 4.08
N LEU A 68 0.15 -0.47 3.77
CA LEU A 68 0.70 -0.58 2.41
C LEU A 68 -0.27 -1.29 1.47
N VAL A 69 -0.99 -2.31 1.97
CA VAL A 69 -2.05 -2.96 1.20
C VAL A 69 -3.22 -2.00 0.99
N GLY A 70 -3.62 -1.22 1.98
CA GLY A 70 -4.65 -0.18 1.86
C GLY A 70 -4.35 0.80 0.72
N ARG A 71 -3.11 1.29 0.63
CA ARG A 71 -2.66 2.15 -0.48
C ARG A 71 -2.75 1.46 -1.85
N LEU A 72 -2.50 0.16 -1.92
CA LEU A 72 -2.67 -0.61 -3.16
C LEU A 72 -4.14 -0.65 -3.58
N LEU A 73 -5.05 -0.89 -2.63
CA LEU A 73 -6.48 -0.94 -2.89
C LEU A 73 -7.03 0.42 -3.34
N GLU A 74 -6.59 1.51 -2.68
CA GLU A 74 -6.90 2.89 -3.08
C GLU A 74 -6.40 3.20 -4.49
N LEU A 75 -5.17 2.81 -4.82
CA LEU A 75 -4.60 2.98 -6.16
C LEU A 75 -5.38 2.18 -7.21
N GLY A 76 -5.79 0.95 -6.88
CA GLY A 76 -6.63 0.12 -7.74
C GLY A 76 -7.97 0.79 -8.04
N GLN A 77 -8.60 1.41 -7.04
CA GLN A 77 -9.82 2.17 -7.23
C GLN A 77 -9.59 3.37 -8.16
N ALA A 78 -8.56 4.18 -7.89
CA ALA A 78 -8.24 5.34 -8.72
C ALA A 78 -7.91 4.96 -10.18
N LEU A 79 -7.25 3.83 -10.41
CA LEU A 79 -6.98 3.31 -11.75
C LEU A 79 -8.26 2.96 -12.51
N ARG A 80 -9.19 2.25 -11.86
CA ARG A 80 -10.47 1.88 -12.47
C ARG A 80 -11.33 3.10 -12.74
N ASP A 81 -11.39 4.05 -11.80
CA ASP A 81 -12.11 5.30 -11.98
C ASP A 81 -11.52 6.10 -13.16
N ALA A 82 -10.19 6.21 -13.27
CA ALA A 82 -9.54 6.90 -14.38
C ALA A 82 -9.77 6.20 -15.74
N GLN A 83 -9.87 4.86 -15.75
CA GLN A 83 -10.21 4.08 -16.95
C GLN A 83 -11.65 4.33 -17.39
N GLU A 84 -12.60 4.33 -16.46
CA GLU A 84 -14.02 4.59 -16.73
C GLU A 84 -14.24 6.00 -17.31
N HIS A 85 -13.49 6.99 -16.82
CA HIS A 85 -13.58 8.38 -17.27
C HIS A 85 -12.64 8.73 -18.44
N LEU A 86 -11.95 7.76 -19.04
CA LEU A 86 -11.02 7.94 -20.16
C LEU A 86 -9.92 9.01 -19.92
N ALA A 87 -9.43 9.10 -18.67
CA ALA A 87 -8.49 10.14 -18.24
C ALA A 87 -7.02 9.79 -18.56
N GLY A 88 -6.63 9.88 -19.83
CA GLY A 88 -5.31 9.42 -20.33
C GLY A 88 -4.07 9.95 -19.60
N GLU A 89 -4.03 11.24 -19.24
CA GLU A 89 -2.90 11.80 -18.48
C GLU A 89 -2.87 11.32 -17.03
N GLN A 90 -4.02 11.13 -16.39
CA GLN A 90 -4.10 10.57 -15.04
C GLN A 90 -3.67 9.10 -15.03
N LEU A 91 -4.02 8.33 -16.08
CA LEU A 91 -3.58 6.95 -16.24
C LEU A 91 -2.06 6.83 -16.31
N ARG A 92 -1.35 7.76 -16.95
CA ARG A 92 0.13 7.76 -16.99
C ARG A 92 0.74 7.95 -15.59
N VAL A 93 0.21 8.89 -14.82
CA VAL A 93 0.67 9.15 -13.45
C VAL A 93 0.38 7.95 -12.55
N LEU A 94 -0.84 7.41 -12.59
CA LEU A 94 -1.23 6.24 -11.80
C LEU A 94 -0.46 4.97 -12.22
N ALA A 95 -0.06 4.84 -13.49
CA ALA A 95 0.77 3.73 -13.95
C ALA A 95 2.19 3.77 -13.38
N GLU A 96 2.78 4.95 -13.18
CA GLU A 96 4.07 5.07 -12.48
C GLU A 96 3.92 4.70 -11.00
N GLN A 97 2.90 5.26 -10.33
CA GLN A 97 2.61 4.93 -8.94
C GLN A 97 2.36 3.42 -8.74
N ARG A 98 1.72 2.76 -9.71
CA ARG A 98 1.56 1.29 -9.73
C ARG A 98 2.91 0.58 -9.71
N ARG A 99 3.85 0.95 -10.59
CA ARG A 99 5.16 0.30 -10.64
C ARG A 99 5.93 0.47 -9.34
N GLU A 100 5.95 1.68 -8.80
CA GLU A 100 6.66 1.98 -7.55
C GLU A 100 6.06 1.21 -6.36
N LEU A 101 4.74 1.21 -6.22
CA LEU A 101 4.05 0.58 -5.10
C LEU A 101 4.13 -0.95 -5.15
N VAL A 102 3.94 -1.55 -6.33
CA VAL A 102 4.08 -3.01 -6.52
C VAL A 102 5.51 -3.43 -6.19
N ARG A 103 6.54 -2.73 -6.70
CA ARG A 103 7.94 -3.02 -6.37
C ARG A 103 8.23 -2.92 -4.87
N ALA A 104 7.66 -1.91 -4.19
CA ALA A 104 7.83 -1.73 -2.76
C ALA A 104 7.19 -2.86 -1.95
N LEU A 105 5.97 -3.28 -2.32
CA LEU A 105 5.25 -4.40 -1.69
C LEU A 105 5.97 -5.72 -1.91
N THR A 106 6.40 -6.00 -3.14
CA THR A 106 7.15 -7.23 -3.46
C THR A 106 8.45 -7.29 -2.67
N GLY A 107 9.22 -6.20 -2.63
CA GLY A 107 10.44 -6.14 -1.82
C GLY A 107 10.18 -6.25 -0.31
N GLN A 108 9.04 -5.77 0.20
CA GLN A 108 8.65 -5.95 1.59
C GLN A 108 8.32 -7.41 1.89
N ALA A 109 7.54 -8.06 1.03
CA ALA A 109 7.21 -9.47 1.16
C ALA A 109 8.45 -10.37 1.14
N GLU A 110 9.43 -10.07 0.27
CA GLU A 110 10.70 -10.78 0.24
C GLU A 110 11.46 -10.66 1.58
N ARG A 111 11.48 -9.46 2.18
CA ARG A 111 12.08 -9.24 3.50
C ARG A 111 11.36 -10.01 4.60
N ASP A 112 10.03 -9.98 4.62
CA ASP A 112 9.24 -10.68 5.64
C ASP A 112 9.39 -12.20 5.52
N ALA A 113 9.39 -12.70 4.28
CA ALA A 113 9.59 -14.11 3.98
C ALA A 113 11.01 -14.58 4.38
N ALA A 114 12.04 -13.78 4.08
CA ALA A 114 13.41 -14.06 4.52
C ALA A 114 13.55 -14.01 6.05
N ALA A 115 12.94 -13.03 6.73
CA ALA A 115 12.92 -12.94 8.18
C ALA A 115 12.21 -14.14 8.84
N ALA A 116 11.23 -14.73 8.15
CA ALA A 116 10.56 -15.97 8.56
C ALA A 116 11.34 -17.24 8.18
N GLY A 117 12.55 -17.13 7.61
CA GLY A 117 13.40 -18.27 7.23
C GLY A 117 13.01 -18.95 5.91
N HIS A 118 12.12 -18.34 5.12
CA HIS A 118 11.60 -18.89 3.87
C HIS A 118 11.76 -17.88 2.72
N PRO A 119 12.99 -17.63 2.22
CA PRO A 119 13.22 -16.70 1.12
C PRO A 119 12.40 -17.09 -0.11
N LEU A 120 11.80 -16.10 -0.78
CA LEU A 120 10.98 -16.32 -1.96
C LEU A 120 11.87 -16.61 -3.18
N GLY A 121 11.57 -17.68 -3.91
CA GLY A 121 12.15 -17.95 -5.23
C GLY A 121 11.48 -17.12 -6.32
N ALA A 122 12.10 -17.03 -7.50
CA ALA A 122 11.62 -16.23 -8.62
C ALA A 122 10.15 -16.52 -9.02
N GLU A 123 9.73 -17.79 -8.97
CA GLU A 123 8.34 -18.17 -9.28
C GLU A 123 7.34 -17.63 -8.24
N ALA A 124 7.71 -17.65 -6.96
CA ALA A 124 6.86 -17.12 -5.89
C ALA A 124 6.77 -15.60 -5.95
N VAL A 125 7.87 -14.92 -6.28
CA VAL A 125 7.90 -13.47 -6.53
C VAL A 125 7.00 -13.11 -7.72
N ALA A 126 7.10 -13.83 -8.84
CA ALA A 126 6.24 -13.62 -10.00
C ALA A 126 4.76 -13.91 -9.70
N GLY A 127 4.47 -14.91 -8.87
CA GLY A 127 3.11 -15.18 -8.38
C GLY A 127 2.55 -14.07 -7.49
N LEU A 128 3.40 -13.46 -6.66
CA LEU A 128 3.04 -12.32 -5.82
C LEU A 128 2.74 -11.09 -6.70
N ASP A 129 3.63 -10.76 -7.65
CA ASP A 129 3.43 -9.64 -8.58
C ASP A 129 2.12 -9.76 -9.38
N ARG A 130 1.78 -10.98 -9.82
CA ARG A 130 0.48 -11.27 -10.47
C ARG A 130 -0.69 -11.03 -9.53
N THR A 131 -0.59 -11.46 -8.29
CA THR A 131 -1.63 -11.26 -7.27
C THR A 131 -1.87 -9.79 -6.97
N LEU A 132 -0.79 -9.01 -6.79
CA LEU A 132 -0.87 -7.56 -6.58
C LEU A 132 -1.44 -6.84 -7.81
N SER A 133 -1.06 -7.28 -9.01
CA SER A 133 -1.62 -6.75 -10.26
C SER A 133 -3.09 -7.07 -10.44
N ALA A 134 -3.54 -8.26 -10.03
CA ALA A 134 -4.95 -8.65 -10.05
C ALA A 134 -5.78 -7.77 -9.11
N ALA A 135 -5.30 -7.52 -7.88
CA ALA A 135 -5.98 -6.66 -6.91
C ALA A 135 -6.14 -5.21 -7.40
N LEU A 136 -5.19 -4.71 -8.20
CA LEU A 136 -5.32 -3.39 -8.82
C LEU A 136 -6.39 -3.35 -9.91
N ALA A 137 -6.54 -4.43 -10.68
CA ALA A 137 -7.43 -4.48 -11.84
C ALA A 137 -8.87 -4.87 -11.50
N ASP A 138 -9.07 -5.69 -10.47
CA ASP A 138 -10.36 -6.31 -10.16
C ASP A 138 -10.78 -6.04 -8.69
N PRO A 139 -11.96 -5.44 -8.45
CA PRO A 139 -12.52 -5.24 -7.11
C PRO A 139 -12.66 -6.53 -6.28
N ASP A 140 -12.95 -7.66 -6.91
CA ASP A 140 -13.11 -8.93 -6.19
C ASP A 140 -11.75 -9.51 -5.77
N ALA A 141 -10.74 -9.39 -6.63
CA ALA A 141 -9.35 -9.70 -6.28
C ALA A 141 -8.82 -8.78 -5.16
N ALA A 142 -9.17 -7.49 -5.19
CA ALA A 142 -8.86 -6.54 -4.12
C ALA A 142 -9.48 -6.96 -2.78
N ARG A 143 -10.74 -7.38 -2.77
CA ARG A 143 -11.42 -7.87 -1.56
C ARG A 143 -10.77 -9.15 -1.04
N ALA A 144 -10.48 -10.10 -1.92
CA ALA A 144 -9.82 -11.35 -1.55
C ALA A 144 -8.41 -11.12 -0.96
N LEU A 145 -7.66 -10.15 -1.50
CA LEU A 145 -6.37 -9.74 -0.93
C LEU A 145 -6.56 -9.10 0.45
N ALA A 146 -7.51 -8.18 0.61
CA ALA A 146 -7.81 -7.51 1.87
C ALA A 146 -8.23 -8.48 3.00
N GLU A 147 -8.88 -9.59 2.64
CA GLU A 147 -9.21 -10.66 3.59
C GLU A 147 -7.97 -11.40 4.13
N GLY A 148 -6.85 -11.38 3.40
CA GLY A 148 -5.57 -11.96 3.86
C GLY A 148 -5.60 -13.49 4.05
N ARG A 149 -6.45 -14.20 3.30
CA ARG A 149 -6.63 -15.67 3.37
C ARG A 149 -6.47 -16.35 2.01
N LEU A 150 -5.59 -15.82 1.16
CA LEU A 150 -5.35 -16.37 -0.17
C LEU A 150 -4.72 -17.76 -0.05
N THR A 151 -5.29 -18.72 -0.79
CA THR A 151 -4.75 -20.09 -0.86
C THR A 151 -3.90 -20.33 -2.11
N ALA A 152 -4.08 -19.52 -3.15
CA ALA A 152 -3.36 -19.55 -4.41
C ALA A 152 -3.09 -18.12 -4.89
N ALA A 153 -2.13 -17.94 -5.80
CA ALA A 153 -1.90 -16.66 -6.44
C ALA A 153 -3.12 -16.27 -7.29
N LEU A 154 -3.47 -14.98 -7.30
CA LEU A 154 -4.52 -14.46 -8.17
C LEU A 154 -3.91 -14.13 -9.53
N GLU A 155 -4.65 -14.45 -10.59
CA GLU A 155 -4.23 -14.14 -11.96
C GLU A 155 -4.90 -12.83 -12.39
N PRO A 156 -4.15 -11.83 -12.90
CA PRO A 156 -4.75 -10.61 -13.40
C PRO A 156 -5.62 -10.90 -14.63
N PRO A 157 -6.74 -10.18 -14.84
CA PRO A 157 -7.45 -10.25 -16.11
C PRO A 157 -6.50 -9.84 -17.23
N ILE A 158 -6.36 -10.71 -18.24
CA ILE A 158 -5.60 -10.42 -19.44
C ILE A 158 -6.39 -9.37 -20.22
N TRP A 159 -6.02 -8.09 -20.07
CA TRP A 159 -6.54 -7.05 -20.96
C TRP A 159 -5.97 -7.29 -22.36
N PRO A 160 -6.78 -7.39 -23.42
CA PRO A 160 -6.25 -7.52 -24.76
C PRO A 160 -5.54 -6.21 -25.13
N VAL A 161 -4.22 -6.28 -25.28
CA VAL A 161 -3.51 -5.38 -26.19
C VAL A 161 -4.09 -5.63 -27.58
N ALA A 162 -4.65 -4.59 -28.19
CA ALA A 162 -5.27 -4.65 -29.49
C ALA A 162 -4.34 -5.32 -30.53
N PRO A 163 -4.81 -6.31 -31.29
CA PRO A 163 -4.24 -6.60 -32.59
C PRO A 163 -4.90 -5.73 -33.65
N ALA A 164 -4.06 -5.07 -34.43
CA ALA A 164 -4.43 -4.53 -35.73
C ALA A 164 -4.97 -5.64 -36.65
N GLU A 165 -5.97 -5.26 -37.45
CA GLU A 165 -6.30 -5.74 -38.78
C GLU A 165 -6.30 -7.27 -39.01
N VAL A 166 -7.52 -7.81 -39.11
CA VAL A 166 -7.80 -8.87 -40.08
C VAL A 166 -9.09 -8.50 -40.81
N GLU A 167 -8.92 -8.13 -42.08
CA GLU A 167 -9.98 -7.89 -43.04
C GLU A 167 -10.49 -9.22 -43.61
N THR A 168 -11.76 -9.19 -44.01
CA THR A 168 -12.46 -10.11 -44.93
C THR A 168 -12.99 -11.45 -44.40
N GLY A 169 -14.29 -11.63 -44.67
CA GLY A 169 -14.86 -12.94 -44.93
C GLY A 169 -16.18 -13.18 -44.23
N GLN A 170 -17.28 -12.68 -44.79
CA GLN A 170 -18.56 -13.40 -44.72
C GLN A 170 -19.54 -12.89 -45.78
N GLY A 171 -19.62 -13.68 -46.84
CA GLY A 171 -20.75 -13.67 -47.75
C GLY A 171 -21.82 -14.68 -47.34
N ALA A 172 -23.01 -14.39 -47.85
CA ALA A 172 -24.05 -15.31 -48.32
C ALA A 172 -25.05 -15.94 -47.34
N GLY A 173 -26.31 -15.57 -47.61
CA GLY A 173 -27.46 -16.48 -47.64
C GLY A 173 -28.28 -16.55 -46.35
N ALA A 174 -29.61 -16.56 -46.35
CA ALA A 174 -30.58 -16.74 -47.41
C ALA A 174 -31.97 -16.38 -46.81
N THR A 175 -32.84 -15.66 -47.54
CA THR A 175 -34.16 -16.12 -48.08
C THR A 175 -35.22 -16.45 -47.01
N THR A 176 -36.49 -16.08 -47.06
CA THR A 176 -37.54 -16.02 -48.11
C THR A 176 -38.60 -15.01 -47.60
N ASP A 177 -39.53 -14.42 -48.35
CA ASP A 177 -40.38 -15.03 -49.36
C ASP A 177 -41.03 -13.93 -50.23
N GLY A 178 -41.16 -14.23 -51.51
CA GLY A 178 -42.11 -13.55 -52.39
C GLY A 178 -43.50 -14.19 -52.25
N PRO A 179 -44.46 -14.01 -53.20
CA PRO A 179 -44.22 -13.52 -54.55
C PRO A 179 -45.33 -12.63 -55.19
N ARG A 180 -44.92 -12.09 -56.35
CA ARG A 180 -45.66 -11.96 -57.63
C ARG A 180 -46.56 -10.76 -57.93
N ARG A 181 -46.01 -9.93 -58.83
CA ARG A 181 -46.44 -9.68 -60.24
C ARG A 181 -47.85 -9.11 -60.45
N ALA A 182 -47.95 -7.89 -60.98
CA ALA A 182 -47.71 -7.50 -62.38
C ALA A 182 -48.63 -6.33 -62.83
N ALA A 183 -47.99 -5.35 -63.48
CA ALA A 183 -48.42 -4.58 -64.65
C ALA A 183 -49.79 -3.87 -64.65
N GLY A 184 -49.78 -2.55 -64.90
CA GLY A 184 -51.00 -1.83 -65.28
C GLY A 184 -50.92 -0.31 -65.41
N ARG A 185 -50.07 0.19 -66.32
CA ARG A 185 -50.23 1.38 -67.16
C ARG A 185 -51.42 2.35 -66.87
N ARG A 186 -51.13 3.64 -66.64
CA ARG A 186 -51.61 4.85 -67.35
C ARG A 186 -51.68 6.10 -66.45
N ALA A 187 -51.06 7.18 -66.90
CA ALA A 187 -51.51 8.54 -66.61
C ALA A 187 -52.78 8.82 -67.46
N PRO A 188 -53.69 9.73 -67.06
CA PRO A 188 -53.42 11.17 -67.19
C PRO A 188 -53.87 12.02 -65.99
N GLY A 189 -53.36 13.25 -65.94
CA GLY A 189 -53.53 14.17 -64.83
C GLY A 189 -54.94 14.71 -64.63
N THR A 190 -55.11 15.38 -63.50
CA THR A 190 -55.94 16.59 -63.36
C THR A 190 -55.49 17.29 -62.09
N ALA A 191 -55.21 18.58 -62.21
CA ALA A 191 -54.98 19.46 -61.09
C ALA A 191 -56.26 19.57 -60.25
N ALA A 192 -56.18 19.22 -58.98
CA ALA A 192 -57.18 19.60 -57.98
C ALA A 192 -56.43 20.26 -56.81
N LYS A 193 -56.68 21.56 -56.64
CA LYS A 193 -56.17 22.38 -55.55
C LYS A 193 -56.79 21.89 -54.23
N PRO A 194 -56.02 21.57 -53.18
CA PRO A 194 -56.55 21.54 -51.82
C PRO A 194 -56.64 22.97 -51.27
N GLY A 195 -57.67 23.21 -50.48
CA GLY A 195 -58.12 24.51 -50.03
C GLY A 195 -57.08 25.32 -49.27
N LYS A 196 -57.20 26.65 -49.39
CA LYS A 196 -56.39 27.66 -48.69
C LYS A 196 -56.48 27.56 -47.14
N GLN A 197 -57.38 26.75 -46.59
CA GLN A 197 -57.56 26.57 -45.15
C GLN A 197 -56.63 25.50 -44.54
N GLU A 198 -56.39 24.35 -45.21
CA GLU A 198 -55.48 23.30 -44.72
C GLU A 198 -54.01 23.75 -44.71
N ARG A 199 -53.57 24.50 -45.72
CA ARG A 199 -52.18 25.04 -45.75
C ARG A 199 -51.90 26.08 -44.66
N SER A 200 -52.93 26.68 -44.07
CA SER A 200 -52.78 27.69 -43.01
C SER A 200 -52.61 27.05 -41.63
N THR A 201 -53.26 25.90 -41.39
CA THR A 201 -53.12 25.11 -40.17
C THR A 201 -51.77 24.38 -40.16
N ASP A 202 -51.35 23.81 -41.28
CA ASP A 202 -50.05 23.11 -41.41
C ASP A 202 -48.86 24.05 -41.14
N ARG A 203 -48.95 25.30 -41.62
CA ARG A 203 -47.90 26.31 -41.39
C ARG A 203 -47.85 26.76 -39.94
N ALA A 204 -49.01 26.91 -39.29
CA ALA A 204 -49.09 27.27 -37.88
C ALA A 204 -48.54 26.15 -36.97
N GLU A 205 -48.78 24.89 -37.32
CA GLU A 205 -48.22 23.72 -36.64
C GLU A 205 -46.71 23.60 -36.84
N ALA A 206 -46.22 23.81 -38.06
CA ALA A 206 -44.78 23.84 -38.35
C ALA A 206 -44.05 24.95 -37.57
N ASP A 207 -44.62 26.16 -37.49
CA ASP A 207 -44.05 27.26 -36.69
C ASP A 207 -44.09 26.97 -35.18
N ARG A 208 -45.11 26.26 -34.68
CA ARG A 208 -45.16 25.79 -33.29
C ARG A 208 -44.09 24.73 -33.03
N ARG A 209 -43.87 23.80 -33.96
CA ARG A 209 -42.82 22.78 -33.88
C ARG A 209 -41.43 23.42 -33.83
N HIS A 210 -41.13 24.33 -34.75
CA HIS A 210 -39.86 25.04 -34.78
C HIS A 210 -39.62 25.90 -33.53
N ARG A 211 -40.66 26.53 -32.97
CA ARG A 211 -40.55 27.23 -31.69
C ARG A 211 -40.18 26.28 -30.55
N ARG A 212 -40.87 25.15 -30.43
CA ARG A 212 -40.56 24.12 -29.41
C ARG A 212 -39.15 23.56 -29.57
N GLU A 213 -38.71 23.26 -30.79
CA GLU A 213 -37.34 22.80 -31.07
C GLU A 213 -36.30 23.84 -30.66
N ARG A 214 -36.55 25.13 -30.95
CA ARG A 214 -35.65 26.22 -30.54
C ARG A 214 -35.59 26.38 -29.03
N ASP A 215 -36.72 26.29 -28.33
CA ASP A 215 -36.75 26.40 -26.88
C ASP A 215 -36.08 25.19 -26.21
N GLN A 216 -36.30 23.97 -26.73
CA GLN A 216 -35.56 22.77 -26.32
C GLN A 216 -34.06 22.90 -26.56
N ALA A 217 -33.64 23.42 -27.72
CA ALA A 217 -32.23 23.66 -28.01
C ALA A 217 -31.61 24.71 -27.07
N ARG A 218 -32.36 25.77 -26.72
CA ARG A 218 -31.93 26.79 -25.75
C ARG A 218 -31.78 26.20 -24.34
N GLU A 219 -32.73 25.37 -23.91
CA GLU A 219 -32.65 24.68 -22.63
C GLU A 219 -31.47 23.71 -22.58
N ALA A 220 -31.24 22.95 -23.65
CA ALA A 220 -30.09 22.05 -23.78
C ALA A 220 -28.76 22.81 -23.68
N VAL A 221 -28.63 23.96 -24.37
CA VAL A 221 -27.44 24.82 -24.27
C VAL A 221 -27.27 25.39 -22.86
N ALA A 222 -28.37 25.80 -22.22
CA ALA A 222 -28.32 26.30 -20.84
C ALA A 222 -27.92 25.21 -19.84
N ALA A 223 -28.40 23.98 -20.02
CA ALA A 223 -27.99 22.83 -19.23
C ALA A 223 -26.51 22.50 -19.43
N ALA A 224 -26.05 22.41 -20.70
CA ALA A 224 -24.65 22.16 -21.02
C ALA A 224 -23.72 23.22 -20.40
N LYS A 225 -24.10 24.51 -20.44
CA LYS A 225 -23.33 25.59 -19.81
C LYS A 225 -23.28 25.50 -18.28
N ARG A 226 -24.32 24.96 -17.64
CA ARG A 226 -24.29 24.72 -16.18
C ARG A 226 -23.31 23.61 -15.86
N THR A 227 -23.41 22.49 -16.56
CA THR A 227 -22.49 21.36 -16.40
C THR A 227 -21.04 21.76 -16.69
N GLU A 228 -20.78 22.56 -17.73
CA GLU A 228 -19.44 23.11 -18.02
C GLU A 228 -18.89 23.95 -16.86
N ARG A 229 -19.72 24.84 -16.28
CA ARG A 229 -19.31 25.68 -15.14
C ARG A 229 -19.07 24.87 -13.88
N GLU A 230 -19.87 23.84 -13.62
CA GLU A 230 -19.68 22.92 -12.49
C GLU A 230 -18.40 22.12 -12.66
N ALA A 231 -18.16 21.55 -13.85
CA ALA A 231 -16.93 20.85 -14.18
C ALA A 231 -15.69 21.76 -14.05
N ALA A 232 -15.78 23.01 -14.51
CA ALA A 232 -14.70 23.98 -14.38
C ALA A 232 -14.40 24.34 -12.91
N ARG A 233 -15.43 24.43 -12.06
CA ARG A 233 -15.26 24.65 -10.61
C ARG A 233 -14.57 23.47 -9.95
N HIS A 234 -15.03 22.24 -10.21
CA HIS A 234 -14.40 21.04 -9.67
C HIS A 234 -12.96 20.87 -10.15
N ALA A 235 -12.66 21.20 -11.41
CA ALA A 235 -11.30 21.20 -11.92
C ALA A 235 -10.41 22.21 -11.16
N ALA A 236 -10.89 23.44 -10.95
CA ALA A 236 -10.15 24.46 -10.21
C ALA A 236 -9.92 24.07 -8.73
N GLU A 237 -10.92 23.46 -8.09
CA GLU A 237 -10.83 22.92 -6.72
C GLU A 237 -9.79 21.79 -6.65
N ALA A 238 -9.83 20.84 -7.59
CA ALA A 238 -8.88 19.73 -7.66
C ALA A 238 -7.44 20.22 -7.90
N GLU A 239 -7.25 21.20 -8.78
CA GLU A 239 -5.95 21.82 -9.00
C GLU A 239 -5.42 22.53 -7.75
N GLN A 240 -6.28 23.22 -7.02
CA GLN A 240 -5.91 23.87 -5.76
C GLN A 240 -5.51 22.85 -4.70
N ALA A 241 -6.32 21.80 -4.53
CA ALA A 241 -6.00 20.69 -3.62
C ALA A 241 -4.66 20.02 -3.99
N LEU A 242 -4.37 19.86 -5.28
CA LEU A 242 -3.08 19.33 -5.75
C LEU A 242 -1.91 20.27 -5.42
N ARG A 243 -2.08 21.59 -5.58
CA ARG A 243 -1.05 22.58 -5.19
C ARG A 243 -0.78 22.54 -3.69
N ASP A 244 -1.83 22.43 -2.89
CA ASP A 244 -1.72 22.38 -1.43
C ASP A 244 -1.07 21.07 -0.96
N ALA A 245 -1.46 19.94 -1.54
CA ALA A 245 -0.84 18.64 -1.28
C ALA A 245 0.65 18.62 -1.68
N ARG A 246 1.02 19.19 -2.83
CA ARG A 246 2.43 19.32 -3.26
C ARG A 246 3.24 20.19 -2.29
N SER A 247 2.64 21.27 -1.81
CA SER A 247 3.28 22.18 -0.84
C SER A 247 3.46 21.51 0.52
N ALA A 248 2.45 20.78 0.99
CA ALA A 248 2.53 19.97 2.20
C ALA A 248 3.62 18.89 2.10
N ARG A 249 3.69 18.18 0.96
CA ARG A 249 4.73 17.17 0.71
C ARG A 249 6.13 17.78 0.74
N ARG A 250 6.34 18.96 0.15
CA ARG A 250 7.64 19.67 0.21
C ARG A 250 8.02 20.01 1.65
N ARG A 251 7.11 20.62 2.41
CA ARG A 251 7.33 20.95 3.83
C ARG A 251 7.69 19.73 4.67
N ALA A 252 6.97 18.62 4.47
CA ALA A 252 7.26 17.35 5.15
C ALA A 252 8.65 16.81 4.76
N GLY A 253 9.04 16.90 3.48
CA GLY A 253 10.39 16.56 3.02
C GLY A 253 11.48 17.40 3.70
N ASP A 254 11.29 18.72 3.78
CA ASP A 254 12.24 19.63 4.43
C ASP A 254 12.34 19.38 5.95
N GLU A 255 11.25 18.93 6.58
CA GLU A 255 11.25 18.53 8.00
C GLU A 255 12.03 17.23 8.21
N VAL A 256 11.86 16.23 7.34
CA VAL A 256 12.64 14.98 7.38
C VAL A 256 14.13 15.25 7.25
N GLU A 257 14.55 16.11 6.30
CA GLU A 257 15.96 16.46 6.14
C GLU A 257 16.51 17.23 7.35
N ARG A 258 15.74 18.15 7.95
CA ARG A 258 16.12 18.81 9.20
C ARG A 258 16.27 17.82 10.36
N ALA A 259 15.35 16.87 10.50
CA ALA A 259 15.41 15.84 11.53
C ALA A 259 16.62 14.93 11.35
N ARG A 260 16.95 14.53 10.11
CA ARG A 260 18.16 13.75 9.78
C ARG A 260 19.44 14.51 10.15
N ALA A 261 19.52 15.79 9.81
CA ALA A 261 20.67 16.62 10.15
C ALA A 261 20.82 16.80 11.68
N ALA A 262 19.71 16.93 12.41
CA ALA A 262 19.74 17.00 13.88
C ALA A 262 20.20 15.67 14.50
N LEU A 263 19.73 14.53 13.99
CA LEU A 263 20.17 13.21 14.45
C LEU A 263 21.65 12.96 14.18
N ALA A 264 22.17 13.40 13.03
CA ALA A 264 23.60 13.29 12.72
C ALA A 264 24.46 14.06 13.74
N ARG A 265 24.10 15.32 14.03
CA ARG A 265 24.78 16.13 15.06
C ARG A 265 24.68 15.51 16.46
N ALA A 266 23.51 14.96 16.82
CA ALA A 266 23.34 14.31 18.11
C ALA A 266 24.25 13.08 18.27
N ARG A 267 24.45 12.30 17.20
CA ARG A 267 25.36 11.14 17.20
C ARG A 267 26.83 11.54 17.27
N GLU A 268 27.21 12.63 16.62
CA GLU A 268 28.55 13.19 16.72
C GLU A 268 28.83 13.62 18.17
N HIS A 269 27.92 14.37 18.78
CA HIS A 269 28.03 14.74 20.21
C HIS A 269 28.04 13.54 21.15
N GLU A 270 27.28 12.48 20.86
CA GLU A 270 27.33 11.24 21.64
C GLU A 270 28.70 10.57 21.54
N ALA A 271 29.30 10.52 20.35
CA ALA A 271 30.62 9.95 20.14
C ALA A 271 31.71 10.76 20.88
N ASP A 272 31.68 12.09 20.77
CA ASP A 272 32.60 12.98 21.50
C ASP A 272 32.47 12.77 23.02
N ALA A 273 31.24 12.72 23.54
CA ALA A 273 30.99 12.51 24.97
C ALA A 273 31.45 11.12 25.45
N GLN A 274 31.38 10.09 24.60
CA GLN A 274 31.89 8.76 24.91
C GLN A 274 33.42 8.75 24.95
N GLU A 275 34.08 9.48 24.05
CA GLU A 275 35.54 9.65 24.09
C GLU A 275 35.97 10.40 25.36
N ASP A 276 35.33 11.52 25.67
CA ASP A 276 35.59 12.29 26.89
C ASP A 276 35.42 11.43 28.15
N LEU A 277 34.35 10.61 28.20
CA LEU A 277 34.10 9.69 29.31
C LEU A 277 35.20 8.63 29.43
N ALA A 278 35.67 8.08 28.30
CA ALA A 278 36.76 7.11 28.29
C ALA A 278 38.06 7.73 28.80
N GLN A 279 38.41 8.93 28.31
CA GLN A 279 39.60 9.67 28.75
C GLN A 279 39.52 10.02 30.24
N ALA A 280 38.38 10.51 30.72
CA ALA A 280 38.17 10.78 32.14
C ALA A 280 38.32 9.51 32.99
N GLY A 281 37.81 8.36 32.50
CA GLY A 281 37.97 7.06 33.14
C GLY A 281 39.44 6.63 33.24
N GLU A 282 40.25 6.86 32.21
CA GLU A 282 41.69 6.62 32.24
C GLU A 282 42.41 7.52 33.24
N GLN A 283 42.07 8.81 33.28
CA GLN A 283 42.62 9.77 34.24
C GLN A 283 42.30 9.38 35.69
N VAL A 284 41.06 8.94 35.97
CA VAL A 284 40.67 8.46 37.30
C VAL A 284 41.49 7.24 37.68
N ARG A 285 41.64 6.24 36.80
CA ARG A 285 42.47 5.05 37.07
C ARG A 285 43.92 5.43 37.37
N ALA A 286 44.50 6.31 36.56
CA ALA A 286 45.87 6.78 36.76
C ALA A 286 46.03 7.53 38.09
N ALA A 287 45.06 8.37 38.48
CA ALA A 287 45.06 9.05 39.76
C ALA A 287 44.92 8.08 40.94
N GLU A 288 44.09 7.05 40.83
CA GLU A 288 43.96 6.00 41.83
C GLU A 288 45.25 5.20 42.00
N ASP A 289 45.92 4.82 40.89
CA ASP A 289 47.21 4.13 40.91
C ASP A 289 48.30 4.98 41.57
N ALA A 290 48.34 6.28 41.25
CA ALA A 290 49.26 7.22 41.86
C ALA A 290 48.99 7.36 43.37
N ALA A 291 47.72 7.45 43.78
CA ALA A 291 47.32 7.53 45.19
C ALA A 291 47.69 6.25 45.96
N ARG A 292 47.45 5.06 45.37
CA ARG A 292 47.90 3.77 45.94
C ARG A 292 49.40 3.74 46.14
N THR A 293 50.17 4.11 45.11
CA THR A 293 51.64 4.14 45.17
C THR A 293 52.15 5.11 46.25
N ALA A 294 51.55 6.30 46.34
CA ALA A 294 51.91 7.29 47.36
C ALA A 294 51.57 6.78 48.78
N HIS A 295 50.44 6.10 48.96
CA HIS A 295 50.07 5.50 50.23
C HIS A 295 51.05 4.40 50.67
N ASP A 296 51.46 3.52 49.75
CA ASP A 296 52.44 2.47 50.01
C ASP A 296 53.81 3.05 50.38
N GLN A 297 54.24 4.10 49.67
CA GLN A 297 55.49 4.81 49.98
C GLN A 297 55.44 5.48 51.36
N ALA A 298 54.33 6.16 51.69
CA ALA A 298 54.14 6.78 52.98
C ALA A 298 54.14 5.74 54.12
N SER A 299 53.50 4.59 53.91
CA SER A 299 53.49 3.49 54.88
C SER A 299 54.89 2.94 55.14
N ARG A 300 55.65 2.65 54.07
CA ARG A 300 57.06 2.19 54.19
C ARG A 300 57.96 3.22 54.86
N ALA A 301 57.80 4.51 54.53
CA ALA A 301 58.55 5.58 55.18
C ALA A 301 58.20 5.68 56.67
N GLY A 302 56.92 5.54 57.03
CA GLY A 302 56.45 5.46 58.42
C GLY A 302 57.08 4.30 59.18
N GLU A 303 57.10 3.10 58.60
CA GLU A 303 57.76 1.92 59.18
C GLU A 303 59.27 2.16 59.39
N ALA A 304 59.96 2.73 58.41
CA ALA A 304 61.38 3.04 58.51
C ALA A 304 61.68 4.05 59.63
N VAL A 305 60.84 5.08 59.79
CA VAL A 305 60.94 6.05 60.90
C VAL A 305 60.74 5.35 62.25
N GLN A 306 59.75 4.47 62.38
CA GLN A 306 59.52 3.72 63.62
C GLN A 306 60.71 2.82 63.98
N GLN A 307 61.28 2.12 62.99
CA GLN A 307 62.47 1.28 63.19
C GLN A 307 63.69 2.12 63.60
N ALA A 308 63.93 3.25 62.94
CA ALA A 308 65.02 4.16 63.29
C ALA A 308 64.87 4.72 64.71
N ALA A 309 63.65 5.11 65.10
CA ALA A 309 63.35 5.59 66.45
C ALA A 309 63.49 4.50 67.51
N ALA A 310 63.10 3.26 67.21
CA ALA A 310 63.33 2.11 68.10
C ALA A 310 64.83 1.87 68.32
N ARG A 311 65.62 1.82 67.24
CA ARG A 311 67.07 1.64 67.30
C ARG A 311 67.79 2.75 68.07
N LEU A 312 67.36 4.01 67.88
CA LEU A 312 67.90 5.14 68.65
C LEU A 312 67.66 4.96 70.15
N ARG A 313 66.44 4.58 70.55
CA ARG A 313 66.10 4.32 71.96
C ARG A 313 66.93 3.18 72.57
N GLU A 314 67.16 2.11 71.81
CA GLU A 314 68.03 1.00 72.24
C GLU A 314 69.47 1.45 72.48
N LEU A 315 70.05 2.23 71.56
CA LEU A 315 71.40 2.77 71.68
C LEU A 315 71.54 3.73 72.88
N GLU A 316 70.55 4.60 73.08
CA GLU A 316 70.51 5.53 74.22
C GLU A 316 70.34 4.82 75.57
N ALA A 317 69.69 3.65 75.60
CA ALA A 317 69.58 2.83 76.80
C ALA A 317 70.91 2.12 77.12
N ALA A 318 71.59 1.59 76.10
CA ALA A 318 72.90 0.93 76.26
C ALA A 318 74.00 1.88 76.75
N GLY A 319 74.00 3.14 76.27
CA GLY A 319 74.99 4.15 76.68
C GLY A 319 74.83 4.70 78.10
N ARG A 320 73.72 4.42 78.79
CA ARG A 320 73.48 4.85 80.18
C ARG A 320 73.81 3.77 81.24
N GLY A 321 74.13 2.55 80.80
CA GLY A 321 74.35 1.39 81.67
C GLY A 321 75.80 0.92 81.81
N GLY A 322 76.77 1.62 81.21
CA GLY A 322 78.21 1.35 81.34
C GLY A 322 78.93 2.55 81.94
#